data_AF-A0A7W0FDN5-F1
#
_entry.id   AF-A0A7W0FDN5-F1
#
_cell.length_a   1.000
_cell.length_b   1.000
_cell.length_c   1.000
_cell.angle_alpha   90.00
_cell.angle_beta   90.00
_cell.angle_gamma   90.00
#
_symmetry.space_group_name_H-M   'P 1'
#
loop_
_entity.id
_entity.type
_entity.pdbx_description
1 polymer ?
#
loop_
_entity_poly.entity_id
_entity_poly.type
_entity_poly.pdbx_seq_one_letter_code
_entity_poly.pdbx_strand_id
1 'polypeptide(L)'
;MSSANQIVAEIFNAALKAVDPYESVKLHTDKIRQFYQDNNFKKLIVVGFGKAASAMAKAMEDELPDLIDTGIVVTKYGHAENTEFGVKSSELGPKKLKKIKVIEAGHPVPDENGLNATEEIIKLLKNADENTLVVCLISGGGSALLAAPYEDISLDEKQKITQLLLKAGADINELNTVRKHISNVKGGRLAEIAYPAKIVSLILSDVIGDRLDVIASGPTSPDKTTYNDALQVLKKYALMDKVPRSIIEILNKGVNNIIPETPKDDNPAFEKVENIIIGSSRKTLEAAKTKAESFGLQTEVISSEITGEAREVGRQLAIKTRDALSVRRDEKICLISGGETTVTVKGAGIGGRNMELALAFAMEIEGIEGITLLSAGTDGTD
;
A
#
# COMPACT_ATOMS: atom_id res chain seq x y z
N MET A 1 25.86 22.24 -17.96
CA MET A 1 25.37 20.85 -17.90
C MET A 1 25.01 20.56 -16.45
N SER A 2 23.87 19.96 -16.18
CA SER A 2 23.52 19.52 -14.82
C SER A 2 24.54 18.48 -14.33
N SER A 3 24.89 18.52 -13.05
CA SER A 3 25.75 17.50 -12.43
C SER A 3 25.06 16.13 -12.40
N ALA A 4 25.82 15.03 -12.32
CA ALA A 4 25.24 13.68 -12.21
C ALA A 4 24.27 13.57 -11.02
N ASN A 5 24.60 14.18 -9.89
CA ASN A 5 23.75 14.25 -8.70
C ASN A 5 22.41 14.96 -8.97
N GLN A 6 22.42 16.06 -9.72
CA GLN A 6 21.19 16.77 -10.10
C GLN A 6 20.34 15.92 -11.05
N ILE A 7 20.97 15.21 -12.00
CA ILE A 7 20.26 14.35 -12.95
C ILE A 7 19.54 13.22 -12.22
N VAL A 8 20.22 12.47 -11.35
CA VAL A 8 19.57 11.37 -10.60
C VAL A 8 18.47 11.88 -9.67
N ALA A 9 18.64 13.05 -9.06
CA ALA A 9 17.61 13.68 -8.24
C ALA A 9 16.39 14.08 -9.08
N GLU A 10 16.57 14.67 -10.26
CA GLU A 10 15.46 15.00 -11.16
C GLU A 10 14.73 13.77 -11.70
N ILE A 11 15.46 12.68 -11.97
CA ILE A 11 14.88 11.39 -12.36
C ILE A 11 14.00 10.84 -11.22
N PHE A 12 14.53 10.84 -9.99
CA PHE A 12 13.79 10.38 -8.81
C PHE A 12 12.56 11.26 -8.54
N ASN A 13 12.69 12.58 -8.64
CA ASN A 13 11.56 13.51 -8.46
C ASN A 13 10.46 13.32 -9.51
N ALA A 14 10.82 13.02 -10.77
CA ALA A 14 9.84 12.70 -11.80
C ALA A 14 9.11 11.39 -11.49
N ALA A 15 9.82 10.40 -10.93
CA ALA A 15 9.25 9.14 -10.47
C ALA A 15 8.23 9.38 -9.35
N LEU A 16 8.58 10.17 -8.33
CA LEU A 16 7.68 10.54 -7.22
C LEU A 16 6.45 11.29 -7.72
N LYS A 17 6.63 12.30 -8.58
CA LYS A 17 5.54 13.10 -9.12
C LYS A 17 4.52 12.27 -9.91
N ALA A 18 4.97 11.24 -10.61
CA ALA A 18 4.09 10.37 -11.40
C ALA A 18 3.14 9.50 -10.56
N VAL A 19 3.46 9.31 -9.28
CA VAL A 19 2.62 8.59 -8.31
C VAL A 19 2.27 9.45 -7.10
N ASP A 20 2.32 10.77 -7.26
CA ASP A 20 1.88 11.70 -6.23
C ASP A 20 0.42 11.39 -5.87
N PRO A 21 0.10 11.15 -4.58
CA PRO A 21 -1.24 10.72 -4.20
C PRO A 21 -2.34 11.72 -4.51
N TYR A 22 -2.05 13.02 -4.38
CA TYR A 22 -3.02 14.07 -4.62
C TYR A 22 -3.31 14.17 -6.12
N GLU A 23 -2.27 14.32 -6.95
CA GLU A 23 -2.39 14.43 -8.40
C GLU A 23 -3.01 13.18 -9.02
N SER A 24 -2.64 11.99 -8.52
CA SER A 24 -3.20 10.72 -9.00
C SER A 24 -4.72 10.64 -8.78
N VAL A 25 -5.21 11.11 -7.64
CA VAL A 25 -6.66 11.16 -7.36
C VAL A 25 -7.34 12.24 -8.18
N LYS A 26 -6.75 13.43 -8.26
CA LYS A 26 -7.27 14.57 -9.03
C LYS A 26 -7.54 14.21 -10.49
N LEU A 27 -6.68 13.40 -11.12
CA LEU A 27 -6.89 12.94 -12.50
C LEU A 27 -8.16 12.06 -12.69
N HIS A 28 -8.79 11.62 -11.62
CA HIS A 28 -9.98 10.75 -11.64
C HIS A 28 -11.24 11.45 -11.10
N THR A 29 -11.16 12.66 -10.56
CA THR A 29 -12.30 13.34 -9.91
C THR A 29 -13.38 13.72 -10.92
N ASP A 30 -13.01 14.15 -12.14
CA ASP A 30 -13.96 14.43 -13.22
C ASP A 30 -14.80 13.21 -13.58
N LYS A 31 -14.14 12.03 -13.69
CA LYS A 31 -14.84 10.76 -13.95
C LYS A 31 -15.76 10.38 -12.80
N ILE A 32 -15.34 10.59 -11.56
CA ILE A 32 -16.18 10.34 -10.38
C ILE A 32 -17.40 11.26 -10.38
N ARG A 33 -17.23 12.56 -10.67
CA ARG A 33 -18.34 13.51 -10.76
C ARG A 33 -19.33 13.11 -11.83
N GLN A 34 -18.85 12.78 -13.04
CA GLN A 34 -19.70 12.34 -14.13
C GLN A 34 -20.44 11.06 -13.75
N PHE A 35 -19.75 10.06 -13.21
CA PHE A 35 -20.35 8.81 -12.77
C PHE A 35 -21.40 9.02 -11.66
N TYR A 36 -21.14 9.94 -10.72
CA TYR A 36 -22.09 10.34 -9.69
C TYR A 36 -23.40 10.87 -10.29
N GLN A 37 -23.28 11.75 -11.27
CA GLN A 37 -24.41 12.41 -11.94
C GLN A 37 -25.19 11.46 -12.86
N ASP A 38 -24.48 10.72 -13.72
CA ASP A 38 -25.08 9.82 -14.72
C ASP A 38 -25.92 8.70 -14.09
N ASN A 39 -25.53 8.27 -12.88
CA ASN A 39 -26.24 7.23 -12.13
C ASN A 39 -27.19 7.80 -11.06
N ASN A 40 -27.39 9.13 -11.03
CA ASN A 40 -28.32 9.80 -10.12
C ASN A 40 -28.12 9.53 -8.62
N PHE A 41 -26.89 9.25 -8.18
CA PHE A 41 -26.57 9.07 -6.76
C PHE A 41 -26.99 10.29 -5.95
N LYS A 42 -27.36 10.06 -4.69
CA LYS A 42 -27.85 11.09 -3.75
C LYS A 42 -26.85 11.41 -2.65
N LYS A 43 -25.89 10.51 -2.44
CA LYS A 43 -24.88 10.63 -1.39
C LYS A 43 -23.53 10.18 -1.89
N LEU A 44 -22.47 10.95 -1.61
CA LEU A 44 -21.09 10.55 -1.83
C LEU A 44 -20.36 10.43 -0.49
N ILE A 45 -19.91 9.21 -0.18
CA ILE A 45 -19.11 8.91 1.01
C ILE A 45 -17.67 8.65 0.59
N VAL A 46 -16.71 9.25 1.29
CA VAL A 46 -15.29 8.93 1.10
C VAL A 46 -14.78 8.10 2.28
N VAL A 47 -14.29 6.89 2.03
CA VAL A 47 -13.58 6.09 3.03
C VAL A 47 -12.15 5.85 2.56
N GLY A 48 -11.20 5.68 3.47
CA GLY A 48 -9.83 5.42 3.03
C GLY A 48 -8.90 4.94 4.12
N PHE A 49 -7.82 4.27 3.70
CA PHE A 49 -6.83 3.72 4.61
C PHE A 49 -5.50 3.50 3.90
N GLY A 50 -4.41 3.81 4.60
CA GLY A 50 -3.06 3.71 4.07
C GLY A 50 -2.25 4.98 4.33
N LYS A 51 -0.92 4.90 4.13
CA LYS A 51 0.02 6.01 4.39
C LYS A 51 -0.33 7.28 3.60
N ALA A 52 -0.90 7.14 2.41
CA ALA A 52 -1.26 8.24 1.53
C ALA A 52 -2.74 8.65 1.61
N ALA A 53 -3.54 8.02 2.48
CA ALA A 53 -4.99 8.22 2.53
C ALA A 53 -5.38 9.68 2.83
N SER A 54 -4.60 10.40 3.65
CA SER A 54 -4.84 11.83 3.94
C SER A 54 -4.67 12.71 2.69
N ALA A 55 -3.57 12.54 1.94
CA ALA A 55 -3.30 13.29 0.71
C ALA A 55 -4.34 12.96 -0.39
N MET A 56 -4.72 11.69 -0.53
CA MET A 56 -5.78 11.26 -1.44
C MET A 56 -7.13 11.88 -1.09
N ALA A 57 -7.48 11.92 0.20
CA ALA A 57 -8.73 12.52 0.68
C ALA A 57 -8.77 14.03 0.44
N LYS A 58 -7.63 14.71 0.61
CA LYS A 58 -7.49 16.12 0.29
C LYS A 58 -7.81 16.42 -1.18
N ALA A 59 -7.30 15.62 -2.11
CA ALA A 59 -7.64 15.77 -3.53
C ALA A 59 -9.14 15.61 -3.79
N MET A 60 -9.79 14.64 -3.15
CA MET A 60 -11.24 14.49 -3.24
C MET A 60 -11.98 15.73 -2.72
N GLU A 61 -11.61 16.25 -1.55
CA GLU A 61 -12.30 17.39 -0.94
C GLU A 61 -12.04 18.71 -1.67
N ASP A 62 -10.85 18.91 -2.22
CA ASP A 62 -10.53 20.13 -2.99
C ASP A 62 -11.24 20.14 -4.36
N GLU A 63 -11.37 18.99 -5.03
CA GLU A 63 -11.91 18.91 -6.39
C GLU A 63 -13.43 18.62 -6.43
N LEU A 64 -13.97 17.93 -5.42
CA LEU A 64 -15.40 17.58 -5.30
C LEU A 64 -16.05 18.09 -3.98
N PRO A 65 -15.79 19.34 -3.54
CA PRO A 65 -16.25 19.84 -2.23
C PRO A 65 -17.76 19.89 -2.10
N ASP A 66 -18.48 20.07 -3.20
CA ASP A 66 -19.94 20.14 -3.28
C ASP A 66 -20.62 18.77 -3.22
N LEU A 67 -19.95 17.71 -3.67
CA LEU A 67 -20.53 16.37 -3.76
C LEU A 67 -20.34 15.53 -2.50
N ILE A 68 -19.22 15.67 -1.80
CA ILE A 68 -18.93 14.84 -0.62
C ILE A 68 -19.94 15.14 0.49
N ASP A 69 -20.61 14.13 1.03
CA ASP A 69 -21.47 14.29 2.20
C ASP A 69 -20.67 14.14 3.50
N THR A 70 -19.83 13.11 3.55
CA THR A 70 -19.01 12.78 4.71
C THR A 70 -17.90 11.82 4.32
N GLY A 71 -16.90 11.67 5.18
CA GLY A 71 -15.91 10.63 5.00
C GLY A 71 -15.04 10.38 6.21
N ILE A 72 -14.32 9.27 6.18
CA ILE A 72 -13.34 8.89 7.20
C ILE A 72 -12.14 8.25 6.51
N VAL A 73 -10.94 8.78 6.75
CA VAL A 73 -9.69 8.17 6.31
C VAL A 73 -8.75 7.88 7.48
N VAL A 74 -8.03 6.77 7.38
CA VAL A 74 -7.08 6.31 8.40
C VAL A 74 -5.66 6.31 7.82
N THR A 75 -4.75 7.05 8.45
CA THR A 75 -3.33 7.14 8.04
C THR A 75 -2.39 6.81 9.19
N LYS A 76 -1.09 6.71 8.91
CA LYS A 76 -0.06 6.49 9.94
C LYS A 76 0.13 7.75 10.78
N TYR A 77 0.53 7.61 12.05
CA TYR A 77 0.92 8.76 12.87
C TYR A 77 1.92 9.69 12.18
N GLY A 78 1.69 11.00 12.32
CA GLY A 78 2.45 12.07 11.66
C GLY A 78 2.22 12.20 10.15
N HIS A 79 1.23 11.53 9.57
CA HIS A 79 0.90 11.61 8.13
C HIS A 79 -0.43 12.34 7.86
N ALA A 80 -1.16 12.79 8.89
CA ALA A 80 -2.35 13.61 8.70
C ALA A 80 -2.00 15.01 8.15
N GLU A 81 -0.84 15.57 8.53
CA GLU A 81 -0.44 16.96 8.22
C GLU A 81 0.48 17.08 6.98
N ASN A 82 1.08 15.99 6.50
CA ASN A 82 2.00 15.98 5.36
C ASN A 82 1.24 15.97 4.02
N THR A 83 0.47 17.02 3.74
CA THR A 83 -0.18 17.19 2.44
C THR A 83 0.74 17.73 1.35
N GLU A 84 1.99 18.05 1.69
CA GLU A 84 3.04 18.43 0.74
C GLU A 84 4.34 17.70 1.11
N PHE A 85 4.92 17.00 0.14
CA PHE A 85 6.23 16.38 0.27
C PHE A 85 7.29 17.44 0.67
N GLY A 86 7.73 17.44 1.92
CA GLY A 86 9.01 18.04 2.33
C GLY A 86 9.02 19.43 2.96
N VAL A 87 7.88 20.01 3.40
CA VAL A 87 7.88 21.27 4.17
C VAL A 87 7.42 21.02 5.60
N LYS A 88 8.23 21.43 6.58
CA LYS A 88 7.89 21.37 8.01
C LYS A 88 6.65 22.23 8.30
N SER A 89 5.77 21.69 9.11
CA SER A 89 4.42 22.17 9.50
C SER A 89 4.34 23.52 10.20
N SER A 90 5.38 24.37 10.21
CA SER A 90 5.39 25.62 10.96
C SER A 90 4.99 26.87 10.16
N GLU A 91 4.86 26.81 8.82
CA GLU A 91 4.59 28.02 8.02
C GLU A 91 3.36 27.93 7.08
N LEU A 92 2.80 26.74 6.89
CA LEU A 92 1.57 26.49 6.12
C LEU A 92 0.70 25.51 6.93
N GLY A 93 -0.08 26.02 7.88
CA GLY A 93 -0.89 25.16 8.76
C GLY A 93 -1.79 24.21 7.97
N PRO A 94 -2.05 22.98 8.45
CA PRO A 94 -2.91 22.05 7.73
C PRO A 94 -4.31 22.67 7.63
N LYS A 95 -4.81 22.92 6.41
CA LYS A 95 -6.25 23.05 6.21
C LYS A 95 -6.85 21.71 6.58
N LYS A 96 -7.31 21.60 7.82
CA LYS A 96 -8.10 20.47 8.31
C LYS A 96 -9.24 20.22 7.30
N LEU A 97 -9.33 18.99 6.81
CA LEU A 97 -10.45 18.56 5.97
C LEU A 97 -11.76 18.85 6.70
N LYS A 98 -12.74 19.40 5.97
CA LYS A 98 -14.01 19.89 6.51
C LYS A 98 -15.05 18.78 6.57
N LYS A 99 -15.07 17.89 5.57
CA LYS A 99 -16.10 16.85 5.42
C LYS A 99 -15.57 15.46 5.68
N ILE A 100 -14.27 15.26 5.47
CA ILE A 100 -13.60 13.97 5.69
C ILE A 100 -12.82 14.01 7.01
N LYS A 101 -13.15 13.13 7.95
CA LYS A 101 -12.39 12.95 9.20
C LYS A 101 -11.09 12.20 8.91
N VAL A 102 -9.95 12.76 9.32
CA VAL A 102 -8.65 12.08 9.26
C VAL A 102 -8.31 11.53 10.64
N ILE A 103 -8.02 10.23 10.72
CA ILE A 103 -7.61 9.54 11.95
C ILE A 103 -6.22 8.96 11.74
N GLU A 104 -5.35 9.11 12.73
CA GLU A 104 -4.02 8.48 12.73
C GLU A 104 -4.03 7.20 13.56
N ALA A 105 -3.32 6.18 13.08
CA ALA A 105 -3.27 4.87 13.70
C ALA A 105 -1.91 4.18 13.51
N GLY A 106 -1.76 3.06 14.21
CA GLY A 106 -0.54 2.25 14.26
C GLY A 106 -0.19 1.58 12.94
N HIS A 107 1.07 1.76 12.53
CA HIS A 107 1.70 1.05 11.41
C HIS A 107 3.21 0.92 11.69
N PRO A 108 3.83 -0.26 11.50
CA PRO A 108 3.32 -1.44 10.79
C PRO A 108 2.48 -2.41 11.65
N VAL A 109 2.42 -2.21 12.97
CA VAL A 109 1.60 -3.01 13.88
C VAL A 109 0.28 -2.26 14.15
N PRO A 110 -0.90 -2.89 13.95
CA PRO A 110 -2.20 -2.25 14.19
C PRO A 110 -2.38 -1.90 15.66
N ASP A 111 -3.08 -0.82 15.99
CA ASP A 111 -3.37 -0.38 17.37
C ASP A 111 -4.86 -0.09 17.60
N GLU A 112 -5.20 0.30 18.83
CA GLU A 112 -6.58 0.61 19.24
C GLU A 112 -7.19 1.77 18.44
N ASN A 113 -6.39 2.76 18.05
CA ASN A 113 -6.88 3.87 17.22
C ASN A 113 -7.29 3.38 15.83
N GLY A 114 -6.51 2.48 15.22
CA GLY A 114 -6.88 1.83 13.96
C GLY A 114 -8.14 0.97 14.08
N LEU A 115 -8.33 0.28 15.21
CA LEU A 115 -9.53 -0.48 15.51
C LEU A 115 -10.77 0.42 15.56
N ASN A 116 -10.74 1.44 16.43
CA ASN A 116 -11.84 2.38 16.61
C ASN A 116 -12.19 3.11 15.29
N ALA A 117 -11.18 3.53 14.53
CA ALA A 117 -11.38 4.17 13.23
C ALA A 117 -12.05 3.23 12.21
N THR A 118 -11.63 1.97 12.19
CA THR A 118 -12.23 0.95 11.31
C THR A 118 -13.68 0.68 11.71
N GLU A 119 -14.02 0.66 12.99
CA GLU A 119 -15.40 0.54 13.45
C GLU A 119 -16.28 1.71 13.02
N GLU A 120 -15.75 2.94 13.04
CA GLU A 120 -16.45 4.12 12.51
C GLU A 120 -16.69 3.99 10.98
N ILE A 121 -15.70 3.51 10.23
CA ILE A 121 -15.85 3.22 8.79
C ILE A 121 -16.93 2.16 8.56
N ILE A 122 -16.94 1.07 9.32
CA ILE A 122 -17.97 0.02 9.22
C ILE A 122 -19.36 0.60 9.49
N LYS A 123 -19.52 1.39 10.56
CA LYS A 123 -20.79 2.04 10.89
C LYS A 123 -21.25 2.98 9.78
N LEU A 124 -20.34 3.71 9.16
CA LEU A 124 -20.64 4.59 8.04
C LEU A 124 -21.12 3.81 6.80
N LEU A 125 -20.43 2.72 6.45
CA LEU A 125 -20.74 1.90 5.29
C LEU A 125 -22.02 1.05 5.46
N LYS A 126 -22.32 0.57 6.68
CA LYS A 126 -23.58 -0.15 6.98
C LYS A 126 -24.83 0.71 6.75
N ASN A 127 -24.69 2.03 6.73
CA ASN A 127 -25.79 2.97 6.46
C ASN A 127 -25.80 3.44 4.99
N ALA A 128 -24.95 2.89 4.12
CA ALA A 128 -24.95 3.17 2.70
C ALA A 128 -25.99 2.30 1.98
N ASP A 129 -26.66 2.88 1.00
CA ASP A 129 -27.72 2.26 0.22
C ASP A 129 -27.40 2.31 -1.29
N GLU A 130 -28.31 1.82 -2.14
CA GLU A 130 -28.14 1.84 -3.60
C GLU A 130 -28.03 3.25 -4.21
N ASN A 131 -28.44 4.28 -3.46
CA ASN A 131 -28.33 5.69 -3.84
C ASN A 131 -27.01 6.32 -3.39
N THR A 132 -26.13 5.54 -2.75
CA THR A 132 -24.84 5.99 -2.23
C THR A 132 -23.70 5.56 -3.14
N LEU A 133 -22.84 6.51 -3.51
CA LEU A 133 -21.53 6.27 -4.10
C LEU A 133 -20.48 6.32 -3.00
N VAL A 134 -19.74 5.23 -2.81
CA VAL A 134 -18.59 5.15 -1.91
C VAL A 134 -17.32 5.25 -2.73
N VAL A 135 -16.50 6.27 -2.46
CA VAL A 135 -15.13 6.35 -2.99
C VAL A 135 -14.17 5.81 -1.94
N CYS A 136 -13.51 4.69 -2.23
CA CYS A 136 -12.59 4.01 -1.31
C CYS A 136 -11.13 4.29 -1.68
N LEU A 137 -10.42 5.05 -0.86
CA LEU A 137 -9.03 5.48 -1.10
C LEU A 137 -8.06 4.50 -0.42
N ILE A 138 -7.31 3.72 -1.20
CA ILE A 138 -6.45 2.65 -0.71
C ILE A 138 -5.00 2.95 -1.04
N SER A 139 -4.10 2.86 -0.06
CA SER A 139 -2.66 2.92 -0.26
C SER A 139 -1.89 1.96 0.64
N GLY A 140 -0.57 1.90 0.46
CA GLY A 140 0.34 1.08 1.25
C GLY A 140 0.13 1.22 2.75
N GLY A 141 0.32 0.11 3.49
CA GLY A 141 0.09 0.05 4.94
C GLY A 141 -1.37 -0.15 5.38
N GLY A 142 -2.33 -0.14 4.45
CA GLY A 142 -3.76 -0.37 4.75
C GLY A 142 -4.06 -1.68 5.51
N SER A 143 -3.19 -2.67 5.36
CA SER A 143 -3.21 -3.93 6.10
C SER A 143 -3.28 -3.76 7.64
N ALA A 144 -2.48 -2.83 8.17
CA ALA A 144 -2.41 -2.52 9.60
C ALA A 144 -3.42 -1.43 9.99
N LEU A 145 -3.57 -0.40 9.15
CA LEU A 145 -4.43 0.75 9.44
C LEU A 145 -5.93 0.41 9.41
N LEU A 146 -6.35 -0.53 8.56
CA LEU A 146 -7.72 -1.04 8.50
C LEU A 146 -7.86 -2.31 9.37
N ALA A 147 -7.84 -2.12 10.69
CA ALA A 147 -7.87 -3.19 11.67
C ALA A 147 -9.29 -3.44 12.21
N ALA A 148 -9.92 -4.55 11.81
CA ALA A 148 -11.08 -5.08 12.52
C ALA A 148 -10.93 -6.60 12.66
N PRO A 149 -10.50 -7.13 13.83
CA PRO A 149 -10.61 -8.54 14.13
C PRO A 149 -12.07 -9.04 13.98
N TYR A 150 -12.25 -10.34 13.73
CA TYR A 150 -13.58 -10.96 13.77
C TYR A 150 -14.13 -11.01 15.21
N GLU A 151 -15.46 -11.06 15.38
CA GLU A 151 -16.23 -10.69 16.60
C GLU A 151 -15.85 -11.38 17.94
N ASP A 152 -14.94 -12.36 17.94
CA ASP A 152 -14.42 -13.07 19.14
C ASP A 152 -12.89 -12.99 19.30
N ILE A 153 -12.20 -12.22 18.45
CA ILE A 153 -10.74 -12.13 18.41
C ILE A 153 -10.33 -10.75 18.89
N SER A 154 -9.45 -10.70 19.89
CA SER A 154 -8.88 -9.43 20.36
C SER A 154 -7.82 -8.88 19.40
N LEU A 155 -7.54 -7.58 19.51
CA LEU A 155 -6.47 -6.95 18.74
C LEU A 155 -5.09 -7.57 19.06
N ASP A 156 -4.82 -7.89 20.33
CA ASP A 156 -3.58 -8.56 20.76
C ASP A 156 -3.43 -9.94 20.11
N GLU A 157 -4.50 -10.74 20.09
CA GLU A 157 -4.47 -12.06 19.44
C GLU A 157 -4.18 -11.96 17.94
N LYS A 158 -4.77 -10.96 17.26
CA LYS A 158 -4.49 -10.64 15.85
C LYS A 158 -3.04 -10.22 15.62
N GLN A 159 -2.47 -9.40 16.51
CA GLN A 159 -1.04 -9.04 16.44
C GLN A 159 -0.16 -10.28 16.66
N LYS A 160 -0.49 -11.11 17.66
CA LYS A 160 0.26 -12.30 18.03
C LYS A 160 0.33 -13.32 16.90
N ILE A 161 -0.79 -13.66 16.26
CA ILE A 161 -0.79 -14.61 15.13
C ILE A 161 0.02 -14.07 13.94
N THR A 162 -0.08 -12.77 13.66
CA THR A 162 0.70 -12.12 12.60
C THR A 162 2.19 -12.26 12.88
N GLN A 163 2.63 -11.99 14.11
CA GLN A 163 4.03 -12.16 14.51
C GLN A 163 4.48 -13.62 14.45
N LEU A 164 3.64 -14.58 14.85
CA LEU A 164 3.97 -16.01 14.78
C LEU A 164 4.18 -16.48 13.35
N LEU A 165 3.31 -16.08 12.42
CA LEU A 165 3.43 -16.41 11.00
C LEU A 165 4.68 -15.79 10.37
N LEU A 166 4.96 -14.50 10.65
CA LEU A 166 6.17 -13.84 10.17
C LEU A 166 7.44 -14.53 10.69
N LYS A 167 7.50 -14.86 11.99
CA LYS A 167 8.63 -15.58 12.59
C LYS A 167 8.81 -16.99 12.02
N ALA A 168 7.72 -17.62 11.59
CA ALA A 168 7.75 -18.93 10.96
C ALA A 168 8.17 -18.89 9.48
N GLY A 169 8.33 -17.70 8.89
CA GLY A 169 8.66 -17.53 7.47
C GLY A 169 7.48 -17.82 6.55
N ALA A 170 6.25 -17.51 6.99
CA ALA A 170 5.07 -17.52 6.12
C ALA A 170 5.23 -16.49 5.00
N ASP A 171 4.95 -16.90 3.77
CA ASP A 171 4.94 -15.94 2.66
C ASP A 171 3.73 -14.99 2.73
N ILE A 172 3.72 -13.96 1.89
CA ILE A 172 2.68 -12.93 1.92
C ILE A 172 1.29 -13.49 1.58
N ASN A 173 1.19 -14.50 0.71
CA ASN A 173 -0.08 -15.11 0.35
C ASN A 173 -0.60 -15.90 1.55
N GLU A 174 0.22 -16.73 2.18
CA GLU A 174 -0.15 -17.54 3.34
C GLU A 174 -0.53 -16.69 4.55
N LEU A 175 0.25 -15.63 4.80
CA LEU A 175 -0.06 -14.65 5.84
C LEU A 175 -1.43 -13.99 5.58
N ASN A 176 -1.68 -13.57 4.33
CA ASN A 176 -2.95 -12.94 3.98
C ASN A 176 -4.12 -13.92 3.99
N THR A 177 -3.92 -15.18 3.63
CA THR A 177 -4.93 -16.24 3.78
C THR A 177 -5.41 -16.28 5.22
N VAL A 178 -4.52 -16.40 6.21
CA VAL A 178 -4.95 -16.40 7.61
C VAL A 178 -5.59 -15.07 8.01
N ARG A 179 -4.98 -13.93 7.65
CA ARG A 179 -5.45 -12.58 8.05
C ARG A 179 -6.84 -12.23 7.51
N LYS A 180 -7.20 -12.69 6.31
CA LYS A 180 -8.52 -12.47 5.70
C LYS A 180 -9.62 -13.19 6.49
N HIS A 181 -9.38 -14.44 6.88
CA HIS A 181 -10.34 -15.29 7.60
C HIS A 181 -10.55 -14.94 9.07
N ILE A 182 -9.73 -14.05 9.64
CA ILE A 182 -9.86 -13.57 11.03
C ILE A 182 -10.20 -12.08 11.12
N SER A 183 -10.70 -11.48 10.03
CA SER A 183 -10.90 -10.03 9.92
C SER A 183 -12.30 -9.69 9.40
N ASN A 184 -12.94 -8.68 9.97
CA ASN A 184 -14.27 -8.23 9.57
C ASN A 184 -14.30 -7.38 8.29
N VAL A 185 -13.15 -6.95 7.78
CA VAL A 185 -13.05 -5.98 6.66
C VAL A 185 -12.14 -6.41 5.51
N LYS A 186 -11.41 -7.52 5.65
CA LYS A 186 -10.46 -8.00 4.63
C LYS A 186 -11.11 -9.07 3.77
N GLY A 187 -10.49 -9.42 2.64
CA GLY A 187 -10.98 -10.49 1.76
C GLY A 187 -12.39 -10.22 1.25
N GLY A 188 -12.66 -9.01 0.77
CA GLY A 188 -13.94 -8.62 0.19
C GLY A 188 -14.98 -8.13 1.19
N ARG A 189 -14.76 -8.31 2.50
CA ARG A 189 -15.78 -7.97 3.51
C ARG A 189 -16.11 -6.49 3.62
N LEU A 190 -15.18 -5.58 3.29
CA LEU A 190 -15.51 -4.16 3.24
C LEU A 190 -16.50 -3.86 2.11
N ALA A 191 -16.36 -4.52 0.96
CA ALA A 191 -17.33 -4.44 -0.13
C ALA A 191 -18.68 -5.03 0.25
N GLU A 192 -18.68 -6.18 0.92
CA GLU A 192 -19.91 -6.81 1.44
C GLU A 192 -20.64 -5.91 2.45
N ILE A 193 -19.91 -5.24 3.36
CA ILE A 193 -20.49 -4.32 4.35
C ILE A 193 -21.18 -3.11 3.69
N ALA A 194 -20.64 -2.62 2.57
CA ALA A 194 -21.18 -1.46 1.88
C ALA A 194 -22.30 -1.81 0.88
N TYR A 195 -22.49 -3.08 0.54
CA TYR A 195 -23.59 -3.50 -0.34
C TYR A 195 -24.95 -3.12 0.27
N PRO A 196 -25.88 -2.52 -0.51
CA PRO A 196 -25.93 -2.45 -1.97
C PRO A 196 -25.30 -1.21 -2.63
N ALA A 197 -24.58 -0.37 -1.88
CA ALA A 197 -23.95 0.84 -2.42
C ALA A 197 -22.89 0.53 -3.48
N LYS A 198 -22.71 1.46 -4.42
CA LYS A 198 -21.64 1.37 -5.44
C LYS A 198 -20.31 1.82 -4.83
N ILE A 199 -19.26 1.03 -5.00
CA ILE A 199 -17.90 1.38 -4.57
C ILE A 199 -17.02 1.64 -5.78
N VAL A 200 -16.29 2.75 -5.76
CA VAL A 200 -15.15 3.02 -6.66
C VAL A 200 -13.91 3.14 -5.80
N SER A 201 -13.01 2.16 -5.88
CA SER A 201 -11.76 2.16 -5.15
C SER A 201 -10.65 2.80 -6.01
N LEU A 202 -10.02 3.85 -5.49
CA LEU A 202 -8.81 4.43 -6.07
C LEU A 202 -7.60 3.91 -5.30
N ILE A 203 -6.69 3.23 -5.99
CA ILE A 203 -5.64 2.43 -5.36
C ILE A 203 -4.25 2.91 -5.78
N LEU A 204 -3.42 3.25 -4.79
CA LEU A 204 -1.96 3.39 -4.92
C LEU A 204 -1.31 2.11 -4.44
N SER A 205 -0.82 1.30 -5.40
CA SER A 205 -0.27 -0.02 -5.14
C SER A 205 1.24 0.05 -4.85
N ASP A 206 1.62 -0.44 -3.68
CA ASP A 206 3.01 -0.79 -3.31
C ASP A 206 3.27 -2.31 -3.46
N VAL A 207 2.32 -3.05 -4.01
CA VAL A 207 2.40 -4.50 -4.18
C VAL A 207 2.90 -4.84 -5.57
N ILE A 208 3.92 -5.69 -5.62
CA ILE A 208 4.45 -6.25 -6.87
C ILE A 208 3.34 -6.95 -7.66
N GLY A 209 3.19 -6.58 -8.94
CA GLY A 209 2.16 -7.12 -9.83
C GLY A 209 0.75 -6.55 -9.62
N ASP A 210 0.57 -5.53 -8.77
CA ASP A 210 -0.71 -4.83 -8.56
C ASP A 210 -1.90 -5.76 -8.21
N ARG A 211 -1.62 -6.84 -7.49
CA ARG A 211 -2.62 -7.86 -7.11
C ARG A 211 -3.62 -7.33 -6.08
N LEU A 212 -4.87 -7.11 -6.51
CA LEU A 212 -5.95 -6.50 -5.71
C LEU A 212 -6.27 -7.28 -4.43
N ASP A 213 -6.19 -8.61 -4.46
CA ASP A 213 -6.46 -9.50 -3.31
C ASP A 213 -5.35 -9.44 -2.24
N VAL A 214 -4.20 -8.88 -2.59
CA VAL A 214 -3.03 -8.70 -1.71
C VAL A 214 -2.95 -7.27 -1.18
N ILE A 215 -3.26 -6.26 -2.00
CA ILE A 215 -3.25 -4.85 -1.61
C ILE A 215 -4.20 -4.64 -0.43
N ALA A 216 -3.66 -4.18 0.70
CA ALA A 216 -4.38 -4.04 1.96
C ALA A 216 -5.14 -5.32 2.43
N SER A 217 -4.74 -6.50 1.94
CA SER A 217 -5.45 -7.78 2.08
C SER A 217 -6.85 -7.80 1.44
N GLY A 218 -7.01 -7.11 0.31
CA GLY A 218 -8.17 -7.19 -0.57
C GLY A 218 -9.52 -6.84 0.05
N PRO A 219 -9.69 -5.72 0.78
CA PRO A 219 -10.97 -5.38 1.41
C PRO A 219 -12.13 -5.20 0.42
N THR A 220 -11.82 -4.81 -0.83
CA THR A 220 -12.77 -4.58 -1.93
C THR A 220 -12.58 -5.57 -3.09
N SER A 221 -11.96 -6.72 -2.85
CA SER A 221 -11.66 -7.73 -3.87
C SER A 221 -12.06 -9.12 -3.37
N PRO A 222 -12.53 -10.02 -4.26
CA PRO A 222 -12.88 -11.38 -3.87
C PRO A 222 -11.67 -12.15 -3.32
N ASP A 223 -11.95 -13.05 -2.38
CA ASP A 223 -10.95 -13.92 -1.78
C ASP A 223 -11.10 -15.35 -2.27
N LYS A 224 -10.11 -15.85 -3.03
CA LYS A 224 -10.12 -17.23 -3.54
C LYS A 224 -9.74 -18.29 -2.51
N THR A 225 -9.22 -17.87 -1.36
CA THR A 225 -8.78 -18.78 -0.29
C THR A 225 -9.94 -19.10 0.66
N THR A 226 -9.79 -20.16 1.44
CA THR A 226 -10.84 -20.67 2.34
C THR A 226 -10.36 -20.77 3.79
N TYR A 227 -11.30 -20.93 4.72
CA TYR A 227 -10.99 -21.24 6.12
C TYR A 227 -10.14 -22.51 6.25
N ASN A 228 -10.36 -23.50 5.37
CA ASN A 228 -9.54 -24.70 5.35
C ASN A 228 -8.10 -24.36 4.96
N ASP A 229 -7.88 -23.52 3.94
CA ASP A 229 -6.53 -23.09 3.57
C ASP A 229 -5.83 -22.37 4.73
N ALA A 230 -6.55 -21.50 5.46
CA ALA A 230 -6.02 -20.85 6.64
C ALA A 230 -5.59 -21.86 7.72
N LEU A 231 -6.39 -22.92 7.99
CA LEU A 231 -5.97 -24.00 8.88
C LEU A 231 -4.76 -24.78 8.35
N GLN A 232 -4.67 -25.01 7.03
CA GLN A 232 -3.52 -25.70 6.45
C GLN A 232 -2.23 -24.88 6.60
N VAL A 233 -2.30 -23.56 6.47
CA VAL A 233 -1.16 -22.67 6.76
C VAL A 233 -0.70 -22.83 8.22
N LEU A 234 -1.62 -22.82 9.19
CA LEU A 234 -1.26 -23.00 10.60
C LEU A 234 -0.64 -24.38 10.89
N LYS A 235 -1.11 -25.43 10.20
CA LYS A 235 -0.53 -26.78 10.29
C LYS A 235 0.86 -26.84 9.65
N LYS A 236 1.04 -26.27 8.46
CA LYS A 236 2.33 -26.21 7.74
C LYS A 236 3.45 -25.67 8.63
N TYR A 237 3.14 -24.63 9.42
CA TYR A 237 4.11 -23.97 10.29
C TYR A 237 4.12 -24.48 11.75
N ALA A 238 3.42 -25.58 12.04
CA ALA A 238 3.29 -26.15 13.40
C ALA A 238 2.87 -25.10 14.45
N LEU A 239 1.87 -24.27 14.09
CA LEU A 239 1.37 -23.17 14.91
C LEU A 239 0.05 -23.48 15.61
N MET A 240 -0.60 -24.62 15.33
CA MET A 240 -1.91 -24.99 15.87
C MET A 240 -1.98 -24.88 17.41
N ASP A 241 -0.94 -25.29 18.12
CA ASP A 241 -0.88 -25.26 19.59
C ASP A 241 -0.31 -23.93 20.16
N LYS A 242 0.12 -23.01 19.29
CA LYS A 242 0.78 -21.74 19.67
C LYS A 242 -0.11 -20.53 19.46
N VAL A 243 -1.04 -20.61 18.50
CA VAL A 243 -1.99 -19.53 18.23
C VAL A 243 -3.07 -19.48 19.31
N PRO A 244 -3.64 -18.29 19.58
CA PRO A 244 -4.79 -18.16 20.45
C PRO A 244 -5.95 -19.09 20.07
N ARG A 245 -6.62 -19.63 21.09
CA ARG A 245 -7.71 -20.60 20.93
C ARG A 245 -8.90 -20.02 20.16
N SER A 246 -9.23 -18.75 20.41
CA SER A 246 -10.27 -17.99 19.69
C SER A 246 -10.11 -18.07 18.17
N ILE A 247 -8.87 -18.00 17.67
CA ILE A 247 -8.57 -18.07 16.24
C ILE A 247 -8.86 -19.46 15.70
N ILE A 248 -8.41 -20.52 16.39
CA ILE A 248 -8.69 -21.90 15.98
C ILE A 248 -10.20 -22.16 15.98
N GLU A 249 -10.93 -21.64 16.96
CA GLU A 249 -12.38 -21.75 17.03
C GLU A 249 -13.07 -21.03 15.87
N ILE A 250 -12.68 -19.80 15.53
CA ILE A 250 -13.22 -19.09 14.36
C ILE A 250 -12.94 -19.85 13.06
N LEU A 251 -11.71 -20.31 12.84
CA LEU A 251 -11.36 -21.05 11.62
C LEU A 251 -12.14 -22.37 11.52
N ASN A 252 -12.32 -23.09 12.63
CA ASN A 252 -13.13 -24.31 12.66
C ASN A 252 -14.63 -24.02 12.47
N LYS A 253 -15.17 -22.93 13.02
CA LYS A 253 -16.54 -22.49 12.74
C LYS A 253 -16.72 -22.28 11.24
N GLY A 254 -15.75 -21.65 10.59
CA GLY A 254 -15.75 -21.42 9.15
C GLY A 254 -15.70 -22.71 8.32
N VAL A 255 -14.78 -23.63 8.64
CA VAL A 255 -14.69 -24.95 7.96
C VAL A 255 -15.97 -25.77 8.11
N ASN A 256 -16.65 -25.66 9.25
CA ASN A 256 -17.92 -26.34 9.50
C ASN A 256 -19.15 -25.57 9.00
N ASN A 257 -18.96 -24.50 8.21
CA ASN A 257 -20.01 -23.64 7.65
C ASN A 257 -20.96 -23.03 8.71
N ILE A 258 -20.48 -22.82 9.95
CA ILE A 258 -21.22 -22.14 11.01
C ILE A 258 -21.23 -20.63 10.77
N ILE A 259 -20.13 -20.11 10.22
CA ILE A 259 -20.01 -18.72 9.77
C ILE A 259 -19.73 -18.70 8.27
N PRO A 260 -20.16 -17.66 7.54
CA PRO A 260 -19.92 -17.57 6.11
C PRO A 260 -18.43 -17.44 5.81
N GLU A 261 -18.06 -17.96 4.65
CA GLU A 261 -16.75 -17.80 4.05
C GLU A 261 -16.48 -16.33 3.69
N THR A 262 -15.21 -15.95 3.50
CA THR A 262 -14.88 -14.66 2.86
C THR A 262 -15.55 -14.57 1.48
N PRO A 263 -16.11 -13.41 1.10
CA PRO A 263 -16.76 -13.20 -0.19
C PRO A 263 -15.97 -13.75 -1.38
N LYS A 264 -16.62 -14.63 -2.15
CA LYS A 264 -16.09 -15.25 -3.38
C LYS A 264 -16.47 -14.46 -4.61
N ASP A 265 -15.87 -14.82 -5.75
CA ASP A 265 -16.04 -14.11 -7.03
C ASP A 265 -17.52 -13.94 -7.46
N ASP A 266 -18.41 -14.80 -6.99
CA ASP A 266 -19.85 -14.80 -7.25
C ASP A 266 -20.70 -13.96 -6.27
N ASN A 267 -20.08 -13.33 -5.26
CA ASN A 267 -20.80 -12.47 -4.32
C ASN A 267 -21.32 -11.20 -5.05
N PRO A 268 -22.62 -10.87 -4.96
CA PRO A 268 -23.23 -9.76 -5.70
C PRO A 268 -22.64 -8.39 -5.32
N ALA A 269 -21.97 -8.26 -4.17
CA ALA A 269 -21.24 -7.05 -3.82
C ALA A 269 -20.22 -6.66 -4.90
N PHE A 270 -19.58 -7.63 -5.56
CA PHE A 270 -18.54 -7.35 -6.54
C PHE A 270 -19.07 -6.78 -7.87
N GLU A 271 -20.35 -6.95 -8.18
CA GLU A 271 -21.00 -6.24 -9.30
C GLU A 271 -21.09 -4.73 -9.03
N LYS A 272 -21.09 -4.35 -7.74
CA LYS A 272 -21.13 -2.97 -7.27
C LYS A 272 -19.75 -2.39 -6.98
N VAL A 273 -18.66 -3.11 -7.24
CA VAL A 273 -17.29 -2.63 -7.00
C VAL A 273 -16.57 -2.36 -8.32
N GLU A 274 -15.89 -1.21 -8.39
CA GLU A 274 -14.87 -0.93 -9.40
C GLU A 274 -13.55 -0.63 -8.68
N ASN A 275 -12.47 -1.34 -9.02
CA ASN A 275 -11.15 -1.10 -8.44
C ASN A 275 -10.21 -0.54 -9.52
N ILE A 276 -9.64 0.65 -9.27
CA ILE A 276 -8.82 1.39 -10.23
C ILE A 276 -7.42 1.62 -9.63
N ILE A 277 -6.40 1.06 -10.27
CA ILE A 277 -5.00 1.33 -9.93
C ILE A 277 -4.59 2.70 -10.49
N ILE A 278 -4.58 3.71 -9.62
CA ILE A 278 -4.24 5.09 -10.00
C ILE A 278 -2.72 5.34 -9.93
N GLY A 279 -1.98 4.60 -9.12
CA GLY A 279 -0.51 4.64 -9.04
C GLY A 279 0.08 3.27 -8.72
N SER A 280 1.26 2.98 -9.26
CA SER A 280 2.00 1.75 -8.94
C SER A 280 3.51 1.89 -9.13
N SER A 281 4.28 0.94 -8.59
CA SER A 281 5.74 0.87 -8.78
C SER A 281 6.13 0.86 -10.26
N ARG A 282 5.35 0.23 -11.12
CA ARG A 282 5.59 0.24 -12.57
C ARG A 282 5.47 1.64 -13.17
N LYS A 283 4.43 2.40 -12.84
CA LYS A 283 4.28 3.80 -13.29
C LYS A 283 5.44 4.68 -12.81
N THR A 284 5.91 4.43 -11.60
CA THR A 284 7.08 5.13 -11.01
C THR A 284 8.34 4.89 -11.85
N LEU A 285 8.62 3.65 -12.21
CA LEU A 285 9.81 3.27 -13.01
C LEU A 285 9.72 3.79 -14.45
N GLU A 286 8.55 3.75 -15.08
CA GLU A 286 8.35 4.30 -16.43
C GLU A 286 8.54 5.83 -16.49
N ALA A 287 8.09 6.54 -15.45
CA ALA A 287 8.31 7.98 -15.34
C ALA A 287 9.79 8.32 -15.12
N ALA A 288 10.48 7.56 -14.27
CA ALA A 288 11.92 7.68 -14.08
C ALA A 288 12.67 7.43 -15.40
N LYS A 289 12.29 6.38 -16.13
CA LYS A 289 12.87 6.04 -17.44
C LYS A 289 12.69 7.15 -18.45
N THR A 290 11.46 7.64 -18.61
CA THR A 290 11.13 8.73 -19.53
C THR A 290 11.95 9.99 -19.20
N LYS A 291 12.08 10.32 -17.91
CA LYS A 291 12.89 11.47 -17.48
C LYS A 291 14.38 11.26 -17.75
N ALA A 292 14.92 10.07 -17.52
CA ALA A 292 16.31 9.73 -17.83
C ALA A 292 16.61 9.85 -19.33
N GLU A 293 15.73 9.32 -20.18
CA GLU A 293 15.83 9.42 -21.64
C GLU A 293 15.77 10.88 -22.12
N SER A 294 15.00 11.75 -21.45
CA SER A 294 14.95 13.19 -21.76
C SER A 294 16.29 13.92 -21.54
N PHE A 295 17.20 13.35 -20.74
CA PHE A 295 18.58 13.83 -20.59
C PHE A 295 19.55 13.23 -21.62
N GLY A 296 19.07 12.39 -22.54
CA GLY A 296 19.88 11.68 -23.53
C GLY A 296 20.61 10.46 -22.96
N LEU A 297 20.12 9.88 -21.86
CA LEU A 297 20.70 8.68 -21.24
C LEU A 297 20.13 7.42 -21.90
N GLN A 298 21.02 6.46 -22.22
CA GLN A 298 20.64 5.10 -22.59
C GLN A 298 20.10 4.41 -21.35
N THR A 299 18.78 4.23 -21.27
CA THR A 299 18.10 3.85 -20.03
C THR A 299 17.57 2.44 -20.07
N GLU A 300 17.84 1.68 -19.01
CA GLU A 300 17.43 0.28 -18.87
C GLU A 300 16.76 0.08 -17.50
N VAL A 301 15.54 -0.46 -17.50
CA VAL A 301 14.89 -0.90 -16.26
C VAL A 301 15.33 -2.35 -16.01
N ILE A 302 16.24 -2.55 -15.07
CA ILE A 302 16.85 -3.85 -14.78
C ILE A 302 15.84 -4.81 -14.15
N SER A 303 15.02 -4.30 -13.23
CA SER A 303 13.96 -5.06 -12.58
C SER A 303 12.99 -4.13 -11.87
N SER A 304 11.70 -4.48 -11.88
CA SER A 304 10.65 -3.82 -11.11
C SER A 304 10.27 -4.56 -9.82
N GLU A 305 10.94 -5.68 -9.53
CA GLU A 305 10.55 -6.64 -8.51
C GLU A 305 11.74 -7.09 -7.66
N ILE A 306 12.71 -6.20 -7.42
CA ILE A 306 13.86 -6.52 -6.59
C ILE A 306 13.40 -6.87 -5.18
N THR A 307 13.84 -8.02 -4.69
CA THR A 307 13.62 -8.50 -3.32
C THR A 307 14.90 -9.16 -2.80
N GLY A 308 14.99 -9.34 -1.48
CA GLY A 308 16.14 -9.96 -0.84
C GLY A 308 16.83 -9.05 0.17
N GLU A 309 18.00 -9.47 0.66
CA GLU A 309 18.79 -8.70 1.62
C GLU A 309 19.45 -7.49 0.93
N ALA A 310 19.20 -6.30 1.46
CA ALA A 310 19.61 -5.02 0.89
C ALA A 310 21.10 -4.96 0.51
N ARG A 311 21.97 -5.48 1.39
CA ARG A 311 23.43 -5.51 1.15
C ARG A 311 23.81 -6.33 -0.08
N GLU A 312 23.17 -7.48 -0.28
CA GLU A 312 23.52 -8.40 -1.39
C GLU A 312 22.98 -7.84 -2.71
N VAL A 313 21.79 -7.25 -2.68
CA VAL A 313 21.23 -6.51 -3.81
C VAL A 313 22.14 -5.35 -4.20
N GLY A 314 22.63 -4.57 -3.22
CA GLY A 314 23.57 -3.46 -3.47
C GLY A 314 24.83 -3.92 -4.21
N ARG A 315 25.41 -5.04 -3.78
CA ARG A 315 26.56 -5.65 -4.46
C ARG A 315 26.24 -6.10 -5.89
N GLN A 316 25.11 -6.78 -6.09
CA GLN A 316 24.70 -7.25 -7.41
C GLN A 316 24.46 -6.10 -8.38
N LEU A 317 23.86 -5.00 -7.91
CA LEU A 317 23.67 -3.79 -8.70
C LEU A 317 25.01 -3.14 -9.05
N ALA A 318 25.97 -3.09 -8.13
CA ALA A 318 27.30 -2.55 -8.40
C ALA A 318 28.05 -3.35 -9.46
N ILE A 319 27.98 -4.70 -9.40
CA ILE A 319 28.57 -5.59 -10.41
C ILE A 319 27.96 -5.30 -11.79
N LYS A 320 26.62 -5.25 -11.90
CA LYS A 320 25.94 -4.92 -13.16
C LYS A 320 26.34 -3.54 -13.70
N THR A 321 26.47 -2.54 -12.83
CA THR A 321 26.91 -1.20 -13.24
C THR A 321 28.35 -1.21 -13.78
N ARG A 322 29.27 -1.94 -13.13
CA ARG A 322 30.65 -2.11 -13.59
C ARG A 322 30.72 -2.82 -14.94
N ASP A 323 29.94 -3.87 -15.13
CA ASP A 323 29.87 -4.60 -16.39
C ASP A 323 29.35 -3.69 -17.50
N ALA A 324 28.27 -2.94 -17.25
CA ALA A 324 27.72 -1.97 -18.20
C ALA A 324 28.76 -0.91 -18.59
N LEU A 325 29.48 -0.33 -17.63
CA LEU A 325 30.52 0.67 -17.87
C LEU A 325 31.69 0.10 -18.70
N SER A 326 32.05 -1.17 -18.49
CA SER A 326 33.17 -1.80 -19.21
C SER A 326 32.88 -2.02 -20.69
N VAL A 327 31.61 -2.29 -21.04
CA VAL A 327 31.13 -2.61 -22.40
C VAL A 327 30.71 -1.35 -23.16
N ARG A 328 30.09 -0.39 -22.48
CA ARG A 328 29.44 0.80 -23.07
C ARG A 328 30.19 2.08 -22.72
N ARG A 329 31.51 2.11 -22.96
CA ARG A 329 32.42 3.18 -22.47
C ARG A 329 32.10 4.59 -22.94
N ASP A 330 31.51 4.73 -24.13
CA ASP A 330 31.19 6.03 -24.74
C ASP A 330 29.73 6.46 -24.52
N GLU A 331 28.94 5.66 -23.79
CA GLU A 331 27.52 5.90 -23.54
C GLU A 331 27.27 6.43 -22.14
N LYS A 332 26.30 7.34 -22.01
CA LYS A 332 25.75 7.73 -20.71
C LYS A 332 24.57 6.82 -20.40
N ILE A 333 24.75 5.92 -19.45
CA ILE A 333 23.77 4.87 -19.14
C ILE A 333 23.02 5.24 -17.87
N CYS A 334 21.72 4.99 -17.84
CA CYS A 334 20.90 5.04 -16.64
C CYS A 334 20.31 3.67 -16.36
N LEU A 335 20.69 3.07 -15.23
CA LEU A 335 20.17 1.79 -14.79
C LEU A 335 19.13 2.05 -13.70
N ILE A 336 17.90 1.63 -13.94
CA ILE A 336 16.77 1.86 -13.04
C ILE A 336 16.31 0.52 -12.49
N SER A 337 16.04 0.49 -11.19
CA SER A 337 15.42 -0.67 -10.55
C SER A 337 14.46 -0.27 -9.45
N GLY A 338 13.45 -1.08 -9.22
CA GLY A 338 12.47 -0.91 -8.16
C GLY A 338 12.17 -2.23 -7.47
N GLY A 339 11.71 -2.15 -6.23
CA GLY A 339 11.40 -3.31 -5.40
C GLY A 339 11.41 -2.98 -3.92
N GLU A 340 11.37 -4.02 -3.11
CA GLU A 340 11.29 -3.94 -1.64
C GLU A 340 12.34 -4.89 -1.03
N THR A 341 13.52 -4.35 -0.71
CA THR A 341 14.56 -5.10 -0.02
C THR A 341 14.31 -5.14 1.48
N THR A 342 14.98 -6.07 2.15
CA THR A 342 14.89 -6.27 3.61
C THR A 342 16.27 -6.20 4.25
N VAL A 343 16.29 -5.92 5.55
CA VAL A 343 17.50 -5.93 6.37
C VAL A 343 17.32 -6.91 7.50
N THR A 344 18.21 -7.90 7.56
CA THR A 344 18.32 -8.75 8.74
C THR A 344 19.09 -7.99 9.81
N VAL A 345 18.37 -7.34 10.72
CA VAL A 345 18.96 -6.53 11.80
C VAL A 345 19.76 -7.40 12.76
N LYS A 346 21.07 -7.18 12.84
CA LYS A 346 22.00 -7.91 13.73
C LYS A 346 22.65 -7.03 14.80
N GLY A 347 22.49 -5.72 14.73
CA GLY A 347 23.13 -4.75 15.62
C GLY A 347 22.17 -3.66 16.09
N ALA A 348 22.69 -2.70 16.85
CA ALA A 348 21.94 -1.58 17.42
C ALA A 348 22.16 -0.25 16.67
N GLY A 349 22.63 -0.31 15.42
CA GLY A 349 22.84 0.87 14.59
C GLY A 349 21.52 1.48 14.10
N ILE A 350 21.62 2.66 13.50
CA ILE A 350 20.51 3.35 12.83
C ILE A 350 20.76 3.31 11.33
N GLY A 351 19.74 2.95 10.56
CA GLY A 351 19.79 2.92 9.11
C GLY A 351 18.51 2.33 8.55
N GLY A 352 18.48 2.16 7.23
CA GLY A 352 17.38 1.55 6.50
C GLY A 352 17.88 0.73 5.33
N ARG A 353 16.94 0.12 4.61
CA ARG A 353 17.24 -0.80 3.51
C ARG A 353 17.91 -0.11 2.33
N ASN A 354 17.54 1.12 1.99
CA ASN A 354 18.15 1.89 0.92
C ASN A 354 19.53 2.39 1.32
N MET A 355 19.70 2.80 2.59
CA MET A 355 21.00 3.18 3.14
C MET A 355 21.99 2.02 3.14
N GLU A 356 21.57 0.82 3.55
CA GLU A 356 22.42 -0.38 3.54
C GLU A 356 22.76 -0.82 2.10
N LEU A 357 21.79 -0.75 1.18
CA LEU A 357 22.03 -0.99 -0.25
C LEU A 357 23.05 -0.01 -0.80
N ALA A 358 22.87 1.29 -0.56
CA ALA A 358 23.76 2.34 -1.05
C ALA A 358 25.18 2.20 -0.48
N LEU A 359 25.30 1.86 0.81
CA LEU A 359 26.60 1.61 1.44
C LEU A 359 27.30 0.40 0.82
N ALA A 360 26.58 -0.73 0.66
CA ALA A 360 27.14 -1.93 0.06
C ALA A 360 27.55 -1.68 -1.41
N PHE A 361 26.75 -0.93 -2.17
CA PHE A 361 27.08 -0.54 -3.52
C PHE A 361 28.34 0.34 -3.57
N ALA A 362 28.45 1.34 -2.70
CA ALA A 362 29.60 2.25 -2.64
C ALA A 362 30.92 1.52 -2.38
N MET A 363 30.91 0.50 -1.52
CA MET A 363 32.09 -0.34 -1.26
C MET A 363 32.55 -1.12 -2.49
N GLU A 364 31.63 -1.58 -3.35
CA GLU A 364 31.95 -2.37 -4.54
C GLU A 364 32.45 -1.53 -5.73
N ILE A 365 32.18 -0.22 -5.71
CA ILE A 365 32.63 0.74 -6.74
C ILE A 365 33.80 1.62 -6.29
N GLU A 366 34.40 1.34 -5.14
CA GLU A 366 35.51 2.12 -4.61
C GLU A 366 36.64 2.26 -5.64
N GLY A 367 37.07 3.50 -5.89
CA GLY A 367 38.11 3.83 -6.88
C GLY A 367 37.64 3.84 -8.34
N ILE A 368 36.35 3.64 -8.62
CA ILE A 368 35.79 3.71 -9.98
C ILE A 368 35.08 5.06 -10.17
N GLU A 369 35.59 5.88 -11.09
CA GLU A 369 34.99 7.17 -11.42
C GLU A 369 33.78 7.04 -12.36
N GLY A 370 32.94 8.08 -12.40
CA GLY A 370 31.83 8.18 -13.35
C GLY A 370 30.54 7.43 -12.96
N ILE A 371 30.46 6.89 -11.74
CA ILE A 371 29.26 6.22 -11.22
C ILE A 371 28.56 7.09 -10.18
N THR A 372 27.23 7.15 -10.24
CA THR A 372 26.39 7.81 -9.23
C THR A 372 25.18 6.92 -8.96
N LEU A 373 24.86 6.73 -7.67
CA LEU A 373 23.68 5.97 -7.23
C LEU A 373 22.78 6.87 -6.40
N LEU A 374 21.47 6.75 -6.62
CA LEU A 374 20.43 7.19 -5.70
C LEU A 374 19.58 5.98 -5.34
N SER A 375 19.52 5.62 -4.06
CA SER A 375 18.61 4.62 -3.50
C SER A 375 17.73 5.31 -2.47
N ALA A 376 16.41 5.24 -2.63
CA ALA A 376 15.48 5.94 -1.75
C ALA A 376 14.11 5.26 -1.70
N GLY A 377 13.48 5.31 -0.52
CA GLY A 377 12.07 4.94 -0.34
C GLY A 377 11.14 6.01 -0.90
N THR A 378 10.14 5.61 -1.67
CA THR A 378 9.15 6.54 -2.27
C THR A 378 8.19 7.12 -1.24
N ASP A 379 8.10 6.52 -0.05
CA ASP A 379 7.31 7.02 1.08
C ASP A 379 8.08 8.03 1.96
N GLY A 380 9.31 8.39 1.56
CA GLY A 380 10.11 9.42 2.23
C GLY A 380 10.77 8.96 3.54
N THR A 381 10.64 7.68 3.91
CA THR A 381 11.32 7.09 5.07
C THR A 381 12.15 5.89 4.61
N ASP A 382 13.36 5.76 5.12
CA ASP A 382 14.14 4.53 4.99
C ASP A 382 14.43 3.91 6.35
#